data_AF-A0A9X2N512-F1
#
_entry.id   AF-A0A9X2N512-F1
#
_cell.length_a   1.000
_cell.length_b   1.000
_cell.length_c   1.000
_cell.angle_alpha   90.00
_cell.angle_beta   90.00
_cell.angle_gamma   90.00
#
_symmetry.space_group_name_H-M   'P 1'
#
loop_
_entity.id
_entity.type
_entity.pdbx_description
1 polymer ?
#
loop_
_entity_poly.entity_id
_entity_poly.type
_entity_poly.pdbx_seq_one_letter_code
_entity_poly.pdbx_strand_id
1 'polypeptide(L)'
;MKRLFTVPALLLASLAGALTVSAAPAQAATTDVGIIPASRSCPVGTEAVVIRMDDEDSGNANSRGGFIGAVSSTSNTEMFFCRVNGTAFRGVTQSGSFRPYAVLKLGANCPNGSQEFSRRFDNEDDSNNNSFSGNIFPNVSDSNTLLRFCLFAPGVATTTAFPNVGFSYLVFSGVDSSGFFHTDDEDDSNNNSYSAPAGVSSIAQSIVSAGSNTTLNVRIAR
;
A
#
# COMPACT_ATOMS: atom_id res chain seq x y z
N MET A 1 -41.21 -44.13 63.80
CA MET A 1 -39.94 -43.53 64.28
C MET A 1 -38.86 -43.75 63.23
N LYS A 2 -38.14 -42.68 62.85
CA LYS A 2 -36.85 -42.66 62.10
C LYS A 2 -36.93 -43.10 60.62
N ARG A 3 -36.39 -42.41 59.61
CA ARG A 3 -35.59 -41.17 59.46
C ARG A 3 -35.78 -40.69 58.01
N LEU A 4 -36.00 -39.40 57.79
CA LEU A 4 -35.80 -38.76 56.48
C LEU A 4 -34.31 -38.73 56.17
N PHE A 5 -33.91 -39.16 54.97
CA PHE A 5 -32.61 -38.88 54.37
C PHE A 5 -32.80 -37.83 53.28
N THR A 6 -32.19 -36.67 53.47
CA THR A 6 -32.02 -35.61 52.47
C THR A 6 -30.84 -35.98 51.57
N VAL A 7 -31.05 -36.01 50.26
CA VAL A 7 -29.99 -36.09 49.23
C VAL A 7 -29.71 -34.66 48.73
N PRO A 8 -28.45 -34.22 48.64
CA PRO A 8 -28.14 -32.87 48.17
C PRO A 8 -28.27 -32.80 46.65
N ALA A 9 -28.85 -31.70 46.17
CA ALA A 9 -28.93 -31.37 44.75
C ALA A 9 -27.53 -31.07 44.20
N LEU A 10 -27.08 -31.88 43.23
CA LEU A 10 -25.85 -31.64 42.49
C LEU A 10 -26.14 -30.57 41.41
N LEU A 11 -25.56 -29.38 41.58
CA LEU A 11 -25.56 -28.35 40.56
C LEU A 11 -24.72 -28.82 39.36
N LEU A 12 -25.35 -29.11 38.21
CA LEU A 12 -24.64 -29.19 36.94
C LEU A 12 -24.42 -27.77 36.41
N ALA A 13 -23.19 -27.27 36.52
CA ALA A 13 -22.76 -26.09 35.79
C ALA A 13 -22.49 -26.49 34.32
N SER A 14 -23.30 -25.98 33.40
CA SER A 14 -23.08 -26.12 31.96
C SER A 14 -21.93 -25.20 31.53
N LEU A 15 -20.77 -25.75 31.21
CA LEU A 15 -19.73 -25.02 30.47
C LEU A 15 -20.17 -24.89 29.01
N ALA A 16 -20.82 -23.77 28.68
CA ALA A 16 -20.89 -23.30 27.31
C ALA A 16 -19.52 -22.70 26.96
N GLY A 17 -18.62 -23.52 26.44
CA GLY A 17 -17.37 -23.05 25.84
C GLY A 17 -17.70 -22.25 24.59
N ALA A 18 -17.57 -20.94 24.65
CA ALA A 18 -17.63 -20.09 23.46
C ALA A 18 -16.42 -20.43 22.58
N LEU A 19 -16.66 -21.18 21.49
CA LEU A 19 -15.69 -21.35 20.41
C LEU A 19 -15.51 -19.98 19.75
N THR A 20 -14.41 -19.30 20.06
CA THR A 20 -13.96 -18.16 19.25
C THR A 20 -13.37 -18.71 17.97
N VAL A 21 -14.17 -18.73 16.89
CA VAL A 21 -13.64 -18.92 15.54
C VAL A 21 -12.80 -17.67 15.23
N SER A 22 -11.47 -17.80 15.37
CA SER A 22 -10.56 -16.80 14.80
C SER A 22 -10.79 -16.78 13.30
N ALA A 23 -11.37 -15.69 12.80
CA ALA A 23 -11.47 -15.47 11.37
C ALA A 23 -10.06 -15.38 10.82
N ALA A 24 -9.70 -16.30 9.92
CA ALA A 24 -8.53 -16.14 9.08
C ALA A 24 -8.62 -14.76 8.39
N PRO A 25 -7.50 -14.04 8.21
CA PRO A 25 -7.54 -12.77 7.50
C PRO A 25 -8.22 -12.99 6.15
N ALA A 26 -9.23 -12.17 5.84
CA ALA A 26 -9.94 -12.25 4.57
C ALA A 26 -8.89 -12.28 3.45
N GLN A 27 -8.87 -13.36 2.67
CA GLN A 27 -7.91 -13.52 1.60
C GLN A 27 -8.09 -12.33 0.65
N ALA A 28 -7.05 -11.51 0.51
CA ALA A 28 -7.03 -10.36 -0.39
C ALA A 28 -7.63 -10.76 -1.75
N ALA A 29 -8.55 -9.96 -2.29
CA ALA A 29 -9.11 -10.26 -3.59
C ALA A 29 -7.98 -10.26 -4.62
N THR A 30 -8.14 -11.04 -5.70
CA THR A 30 -7.04 -11.34 -6.64
C THR A 30 -6.40 -10.10 -7.24
N THR A 31 -7.09 -8.96 -7.29
CA THR A 31 -6.63 -7.71 -7.90
C THR A 31 -6.82 -6.50 -7.00
N ASP A 32 -6.79 -6.68 -5.67
CA ASP A 32 -6.83 -5.53 -4.76
C ASP A 32 -5.64 -4.60 -4.95
N VAL A 33 -5.87 -3.32 -4.68
CA VAL A 33 -4.86 -2.26 -4.82
C VAL A 33 -4.91 -1.31 -3.62
N GLY A 34 -3.78 -0.67 -3.32
CA GLY A 34 -3.67 0.39 -2.34
C GLY A 34 -3.66 1.76 -3.01
N ILE A 35 -4.53 2.64 -2.53
CA ILE A 35 -4.57 4.07 -2.90
C ILE A 35 -4.30 4.93 -1.66
N ILE A 36 -3.68 6.09 -1.86
CA ILE A 36 -3.34 6.99 -0.76
C ILE A 36 -4.55 7.90 -0.49
N PRO A 37 -5.25 7.80 0.63
CA PRO A 37 -6.35 8.73 0.92
C PRO A 37 -5.83 10.15 1.15
N ALA A 38 -6.70 11.15 0.94
CA ALA A 38 -6.36 12.55 1.19
C ALA A 38 -6.06 12.84 2.69
N SER A 39 -6.65 12.08 3.60
CA SER A 39 -6.42 12.13 5.05
C SER A 39 -6.17 10.73 5.58
N ARG A 40 -5.53 10.60 6.76
CA ARG A 40 -5.18 9.32 7.38
C ARG A 40 -6.40 8.57 7.95
N SER A 41 -7.28 8.12 7.06
CA SER A 41 -8.53 7.43 7.37
C SER A 41 -9.03 6.67 6.16
N CYS A 42 -9.43 5.41 6.36
CA CYS A 42 -10.16 4.65 5.36
C CYS A 42 -11.66 4.61 5.67
N PRO A 43 -12.54 4.48 4.65
CA PRO A 43 -13.95 4.23 4.89
C PRO A 43 -14.17 2.98 5.75
N VAL A 44 -15.27 2.97 6.51
CA VAL A 44 -15.65 1.82 7.32
C VAL A 44 -15.75 0.56 6.45
N GLY A 45 -15.16 -0.54 6.91
CA GLY A 45 -15.11 -1.80 6.17
C GLY A 45 -13.99 -1.89 5.13
N THR A 46 -13.18 -0.85 4.96
CA THR A 46 -11.95 -0.88 4.17
C THR A 46 -10.75 -1.12 5.06
N GLU A 47 -9.86 -2.05 4.67
CA GLU A 47 -8.60 -2.26 5.36
C GLU A 47 -7.66 -1.07 5.17
N ALA A 48 -7.12 -0.57 6.29
CA ALA A 48 -5.99 0.35 6.29
C ALA A 48 -4.69 -0.45 6.23
N VAL A 49 -3.82 -0.05 5.31
CA VAL A 49 -2.48 -0.64 5.15
C VAL A 49 -1.46 0.45 5.41
N VAL A 50 -0.49 0.18 6.27
CA VAL A 50 0.59 1.12 6.57
C VAL A 50 1.91 0.44 6.29
N ILE A 51 2.80 1.11 5.58
CA ILE A 51 4.18 0.70 5.36
C ILE A 51 5.05 1.84 5.85
N ARG A 52 5.86 1.59 6.87
CA ARG A 52 6.85 2.52 7.42
C ARG A 52 8.24 2.01 7.04
N MET A 53 8.96 2.90 6.37
CA MET A 53 10.34 2.75 5.98
C MET A 53 11.18 3.61 6.93
N ASP A 54 12.20 2.98 7.50
CA ASP A 54 13.30 3.64 8.17
C ASP A 54 14.26 4.09 7.07
N ASP A 55 14.27 5.39 6.84
CA ASP A 55 15.13 6.01 5.82
C ASP A 55 16.47 6.36 6.51
N GLU A 56 17.51 6.63 5.72
CA GLU A 56 18.88 6.87 6.21
C GLU A 56 18.94 7.95 7.33
N ASP A 57 19.43 7.56 8.51
CA ASP A 57 19.53 8.44 9.67
C ASP A 57 20.77 9.34 9.61
N SER A 58 21.83 8.92 8.90
CA SER A 58 23.13 9.61 8.86
C SER A 58 23.29 10.54 7.64
N GLY A 59 22.63 11.69 7.71
CA GLY A 59 22.70 12.69 6.62
C GLY A 59 21.43 12.80 5.78
N ASN A 60 20.34 12.22 6.27
CA ASN A 60 18.96 12.31 5.79
C ASN A 60 18.70 13.40 4.73
N ALA A 61 18.58 12.97 3.48
CA ALA A 61 18.21 13.76 2.32
C ALA A 61 16.71 13.68 2.00
N ASN A 62 15.87 13.15 2.90
CA ASN A 62 14.42 13.12 2.73
C ASN A 62 13.88 14.51 2.38
N SER A 63 12.98 14.55 1.39
CA SER A 63 12.32 15.79 1.00
C SER A 63 10.92 15.53 0.48
N ARG A 64 10.06 16.54 0.56
CA ARG A 64 8.69 16.45 0.05
C ARG A 64 8.21 17.79 -0.45
N GLY A 65 7.29 17.76 -1.40
CA GLY A 65 6.66 18.96 -1.94
C GLY A 65 5.22 18.72 -2.37
N GLY A 66 4.42 19.78 -2.35
CA GLY A 66 3.01 19.73 -2.75
C GLY A 66 2.12 18.93 -1.80
N PHE A 67 1.01 18.43 -2.32
CA PHE A 67 0.05 17.61 -1.58
C PHE A 67 0.30 16.13 -1.81
N ILE A 68 0.72 15.44 -0.75
CA ILE A 68 1.11 14.01 -0.75
C ILE A 68 0.09 13.09 -0.05
N GLY A 69 -1.09 13.62 0.31
CA GLY A 69 -2.14 12.85 0.99
C GLY A 69 -1.71 12.34 2.38
N ALA A 70 -2.10 11.12 2.72
CA ALA A 70 -1.81 10.49 4.01
C ALA A 70 -0.39 9.90 4.13
N VAL A 71 0.56 10.38 3.33
CA VAL A 71 1.99 10.04 3.48
C VAL A 71 2.64 11.00 4.48
N SER A 72 3.38 10.45 5.44
CA SER A 72 4.31 11.20 6.27
C SER A 72 5.72 10.95 5.76
N SER A 73 6.50 11.99 5.50
CA SER A 73 7.91 11.89 5.08
C SER A 73 8.67 12.93 5.89
N THR A 74 9.45 12.49 6.89
CA THR A 74 10.21 13.36 7.80
C THR A 74 11.66 12.92 7.90
N SER A 75 12.08 12.33 9.03
CA SER A 75 13.29 11.53 9.11
C SER A 75 13.08 10.17 8.47
N ASN A 76 11.87 9.63 8.59
CA ASN A 76 11.43 8.36 8.05
C ASN A 76 10.17 8.54 7.21
N THR A 77 9.85 7.56 6.38
CA THR A 77 8.70 7.62 5.48
C THR A 77 7.64 6.61 5.88
N GLU A 78 6.43 7.09 6.10
CA GLU A 78 5.27 6.26 6.38
C GLU A 78 4.19 6.50 5.32
N MET A 79 3.89 5.45 4.56
CA MET A 79 2.85 5.44 3.55
C MET A 79 1.58 4.77 4.10
N PHE A 80 0.50 5.53 4.15
CA PHE A 80 -0.83 5.04 4.52
C PHE A 80 -1.67 4.82 3.26
N PHE A 81 -2.25 3.63 3.14
CA PHE A 81 -3.10 3.23 2.03
C PHE A 81 -4.45 2.72 2.52
N CYS A 82 -5.47 2.93 1.69
CA CYS A 82 -6.72 2.19 1.78
C CYS A 82 -6.74 1.11 0.71
N ARG A 83 -6.98 -0.14 1.15
CA ARG A 83 -7.17 -1.27 0.25
C ARG A 83 -8.52 -1.15 -0.45
N VAL A 84 -8.52 -1.11 -1.77
CA VAL A 84 -9.75 -1.07 -2.56
C VAL A 84 -9.75 -2.15 -3.62
N ASN A 85 -10.95 -2.51 -4.08
CA ASN A 85 -11.11 -3.43 -5.19
C ASN A 85 -10.56 -2.81 -6.48
N GLY A 86 -9.50 -3.41 -7.04
CA GLY A 86 -8.84 -2.90 -8.23
C GLY A 86 -9.63 -3.08 -9.54
N THR A 87 -10.74 -3.83 -9.56
CA THR A 87 -11.49 -4.11 -10.81
C THR A 87 -12.13 -2.87 -11.43
N ALA A 88 -12.21 -1.75 -10.71
CA ALA A 88 -12.69 -0.48 -11.25
C ALA A 88 -11.59 0.32 -11.98
N PHE A 89 -10.30 0.06 -11.70
CA PHE A 89 -9.18 0.84 -12.22
C PHE A 89 -8.86 0.48 -13.68
N ARG A 90 -8.68 1.52 -14.52
CA ARG A 90 -8.42 1.42 -15.97
C ARG A 90 -7.44 2.52 -16.38
N GLY A 91 -6.90 2.46 -17.60
CA GLY A 91 -6.17 3.61 -18.15
C GLY A 91 -7.05 4.88 -18.16
N VAL A 92 -6.45 6.05 -18.00
CA VAL A 92 -7.18 7.32 -17.97
C VAL A 92 -6.69 8.23 -19.09
N THR A 93 -7.63 8.75 -19.88
CA THR A 93 -7.37 9.77 -20.91
C THR A 93 -8.13 11.04 -20.54
N GLN A 94 -7.40 12.12 -20.25
CA GLN A 94 -7.97 13.41 -19.89
C GLN A 94 -7.56 14.46 -20.93
N SER A 95 -8.52 15.22 -21.43
CA SER A 95 -8.30 16.26 -22.45
C SER A 95 -7.51 15.75 -23.67
N GLY A 96 -7.83 14.55 -24.15
CA GLY A 96 -7.22 13.95 -25.34
C GLY A 96 -5.84 13.30 -25.14
N SER A 97 -5.27 13.37 -23.94
CA SER A 97 -3.97 12.79 -23.64
C SER A 97 -4.06 11.68 -22.58
N PHE A 98 -3.31 10.60 -22.77
CA PHE A 98 -3.22 9.53 -21.78
C PHE A 98 -2.52 10.06 -20.51
N ARG A 99 -2.95 9.58 -19.35
CA ARG A 99 -2.34 9.92 -18.06
C ARG A 99 -1.86 8.64 -17.38
N PRO A 100 -0.56 8.30 -17.51
CA PRO A 100 -0.03 7.13 -16.82
C PRO A 100 -0.09 7.31 -15.32
N TYR A 101 -0.46 6.25 -14.63
CA TYR A 101 -0.48 6.22 -13.18
C TYR A 101 -0.29 4.81 -12.67
N ALA A 102 0.12 4.71 -11.42
CA ALA A 102 0.25 3.45 -10.71
C ALA A 102 -0.45 3.49 -9.36
N VAL A 103 -0.81 2.31 -8.88
CA VAL A 103 -1.36 2.06 -7.54
C VAL A 103 -0.54 0.96 -6.88
N LEU A 104 -0.51 0.94 -5.55
CA LEU A 104 0.18 -0.12 -4.82
C LEU A 104 -0.53 -1.44 -5.13
N LYS A 105 0.21 -2.49 -5.48
CA LYS A 105 -0.36 -3.82 -5.66
C LYS A 105 -0.63 -4.43 -4.30
N LEU A 106 -1.86 -4.88 -4.06
CA LEU A 106 -2.27 -5.54 -2.81
C LEU A 106 -2.98 -6.89 -3.07
N GLY A 107 -3.05 -7.32 -4.33
CA GLY A 107 -3.61 -8.60 -4.76
C GLY A 107 -2.56 -9.49 -5.44
N ALA A 108 -2.95 -10.72 -5.74
CA ALA A 108 -2.11 -11.69 -6.45
C ALA A 108 -1.74 -11.22 -7.87
N ASN A 109 -2.63 -10.49 -8.54
CA ASN A 109 -2.49 -9.99 -9.90
C ASN A 109 -2.72 -8.48 -9.95
N CYS A 110 -2.18 -7.82 -10.97
CA CYS A 110 -2.55 -6.45 -11.26
C CYS A 110 -3.93 -6.38 -11.93
N PRO A 111 -4.69 -5.28 -11.74
CA PRO A 111 -5.95 -5.09 -12.46
C PRO A 111 -5.79 -5.17 -13.98
N ASN A 112 -6.86 -5.56 -14.67
CA ASN A 112 -6.84 -5.68 -16.12
C ASN A 112 -6.42 -4.37 -16.80
N GLY A 113 -5.49 -4.44 -17.76
CA GLY A 113 -4.94 -3.28 -18.45
C GLY A 113 -3.83 -2.56 -17.67
N SER A 114 -3.27 -3.16 -16.62
CA SER A 114 -2.07 -2.68 -15.95
C SER A 114 -0.96 -3.72 -15.95
N GLN A 115 0.28 -3.26 -15.82
CA GLN A 115 1.48 -4.08 -15.77
C GLN A 115 2.18 -3.90 -14.42
N GLU A 116 2.72 -4.97 -13.86
CA GLU A 116 3.46 -4.89 -12.60
C GLU A 116 4.85 -4.27 -12.85
N PHE A 117 5.27 -3.39 -11.95
CA PHE A 117 6.68 -3.03 -11.76
C PHE A 117 6.99 -2.98 -10.26
N SER A 118 8.26 -3.01 -9.89
CA SER A 118 8.67 -3.03 -8.49
C SER A 118 9.90 -2.18 -8.21
N ARG A 119 9.95 -1.68 -6.98
CA ARG A 119 11.08 -0.97 -6.39
C ARG A 119 11.43 -1.64 -5.05
N ARG A 120 12.68 -2.10 -4.92
CA ARG A 120 13.26 -2.49 -3.62
C ARG A 120 14.06 -1.32 -3.09
N PHE A 121 13.60 -0.72 -2.00
CA PHE A 121 14.26 0.31 -1.22
C PHE A 121 15.25 -0.39 -0.29
N ASP A 122 16.51 0.00 -0.37
CA ASP A 122 17.50 -0.33 0.64
C ASP A 122 17.30 0.64 1.80
N ASN A 123 16.72 0.15 2.88
CA ASN A 123 16.40 0.97 4.06
C ASN A 123 17.55 0.87 5.06
N GLU A 124 17.52 1.74 6.08
CA GLU A 124 18.55 1.83 7.12
C GLU A 124 19.03 0.45 7.61
N ASP A 125 20.31 0.15 7.46
CA ASP A 125 20.90 -1.13 7.91
C ASP A 125 21.14 -1.13 9.43
N ASP A 126 21.46 0.02 10.04
CA ASP A 126 21.75 0.13 11.48
C ASP A 126 20.50 0.50 12.31
N SER A 127 20.15 -0.36 13.28
CA SER A 127 18.97 -0.14 14.17
C SER A 127 17.62 0.02 13.46
N ASN A 128 17.50 -0.59 12.29
CA ASN A 128 16.32 -0.61 11.43
C ASN A 128 14.98 -0.77 12.17
N ASN A 129 14.08 0.16 11.90
CA ASN A 129 12.75 0.27 12.48
C ASN A 129 11.64 0.27 11.41
N ASN A 130 11.88 -0.41 10.29
CA ASN A 130 10.85 -0.77 9.31
C ASN A 130 9.68 -1.46 10.00
N SER A 131 8.46 -1.11 9.61
CA SER A 131 7.27 -1.77 10.14
C SER A 131 6.09 -1.64 9.19
N PHE A 132 5.11 -2.52 9.36
CA PHE A 132 3.88 -2.45 8.59
C PHE A 132 2.67 -2.88 9.41
N SER A 133 1.49 -2.49 8.96
CA SER A 133 0.22 -3.00 9.46
C SER A 133 -0.77 -3.24 8.33
N GLY A 134 -1.72 -4.15 8.55
CA GLY A 134 -2.57 -4.69 7.50
C GLY A 134 -1.86 -5.74 6.64
N ASN A 135 -2.59 -6.29 5.67
CA ASN A 135 -2.05 -7.23 4.70
C ASN A 135 -1.30 -6.46 3.60
N ILE A 136 0.02 -6.54 3.59
CA ILE A 136 0.86 -5.90 2.58
C ILE A 136 1.17 -6.79 1.37
N PHE A 137 0.75 -8.06 1.35
CA PHE A 137 1.04 -8.96 0.23
C PHE A 137 0.60 -8.32 -1.10
N PRO A 138 1.42 -8.39 -2.17
CA PRO A 138 2.69 -9.10 -2.35
C PRO A 138 3.96 -8.28 -2.02
N ASN A 139 3.83 -7.17 -1.32
CA ASN A 139 4.94 -6.35 -0.87
C ASN A 139 5.64 -7.02 0.32
N VAL A 140 6.89 -6.62 0.57
CA VAL A 140 7.69 -7.10 1.70
C VAL A 140 8.28 -5.89 2.40
N SER A 141 8.28 -5.90 3.72
CA SER A 141 8.98 -4.92 4.55
C SER A 141 9.65 -5.72 5.67
N ASP A 142 10.96 -5.90 5.50
CA ASP A 142 11.87 -6.56 6.44
C ASP A 142 13.01 -5.61 6.77
N SER A 143 14.27 -6.02 6.64
CA SER A 143 15.42 -5.10 6.63
C SER A 143 15.29 -4.08 5.50
N ASN A 144 14.69 -4.47 4.37
CA ASN A 144 14.45 -3.61 3.23
C ASN A 144 12.98 -3.64 2.84
N THR A 145 12.56 -2.69 2.01
CA THR A 145 11.18 -2.62 1.56
C THR A 145 11.09 -2.94 0.08
N LEU A 146 10.34 -3.97 -0.30
CA LEU A 146 9.97 -4.23 -1.70
C LEU A 146 8.52 -3.82 -1.92
N LEU A 147 8.32 -2.77 -2.71
CA LEU A 147 7.00 -2.36 -3.18
C LEU A 147 6.79 -2.78 -4.63
N ARG A 148 5.59 -3.29 -4.90
CA ARG A 148 5.08 -3.67 -6.21
C ARG A 148 3.91 -2.79 -6.56
N PHE A 149 3.86 -2.36 -7.80
CA PHE A 149 2.90 -1.39 -8.30
C PHE A 149 2.21 -1.92 -9.55
N CYS A 150 0.97 -1.52 -9.75
CA CYS A 150 0.23 -1.80 -10.98
C CYS A 150 0.14 -0.52 -11.82
N LEU A 151 0.88 -0.50 -12.93
CA LEU A 151 1.00 0.64 -13.84
C LEU A 151 -0.01 0.54 -14.99
N PHE A 152 -0.87 1.55 -15.10
CA PHE A 152 -1.66 1.79 -16.29
C PHE A 152 -0.88 2.71 -17.24
N ALA A 153 -0.45 2.16 -18.37
CA ALA A 153 0.37 2.84 -19.39
C ALA A 153 -0.40 2.94 -20.73
N PRO A 154 0.03 3.78 -21.69
CA PRO A 154 -0.62 3.91 -23.00
C PRO A 154 -0.79 2.55 -23.71
N GLY A 155 -1.81 2.44 -24.56
CA GLY A 155 -2.10 1.22 -25.33
C GLY A 155 -3.13 0.29 -24.69
N VAL A 156 -3.79 0.71 -23.62
CA VAL A 156 -4.87 -0.02 -22.95
C VAL A 156 -6.21 0.72 -23.06
N ALA A 157 -7.32 0.03 -22.81
CA ALA A 157 -8.65 0.65 -22.77
C ALA A 157 -8.70 1.74 -21.68
N THR A 158 -9.32 2.88 -22.01
CA THR A 158 -9.31 4.06 -21.12
C THR A 158 -10.69 4.57 -20.76
N THR A 159 -10.80 5.16 -19.57
CA THR A 159 -11.90 6.03 -19.14
C THR A 159 -11.46 7.50 -19.18
N THR A 160 -12.41 8.42 -19.03
CA THR A 160 -12.13 9.87 -18.98
C THR A 160 -11.86 10.40 -17.57
N ALA A 161 -12.09 9.57 -16.55
CA ALA A 161 -11.93 9.90 -15.15
C ALA A 161 -11.42 8.70 -14.36
N PHE A 162 -10.80 8.97 -13.22
CA PHE A 162 -10.43 7.95 -12.25
C PHE A 162 -11.68 7.31 -11.60
N PRO A 163 -11.58 6.08 -11.08
CA PRO A 163 -12.69 5.44 -10.38
C PRO A 163 -13.19 6.28 -9.20
N ASN A 164 -14.51 6.39 -9.05
CA ASN A 164 -15.11 6.93 -7.84
C ASN A 164 -15.17 5.83 -6.78
N VAL A 165 -14.31 5.93 -5.78
CA VAL A 165 -14.23 4.99 -4.64
C VAL A 165 -14.94 5.51 -3.38
N GLY A 166 -15.67 6.62 -3.49
CA GLY A 166 -16.43 7.21 -2.39
C GLY A 166 -15.66 8.18 -1.48
N PHE A 167 -14.38 8.44 -1.77
CA PHE A 167 -13.56 9.42 -1.05
C PHE A 167 -12.42 9.96 -1.95
N SER A 168 -11.82 11.08 -1.56
CA SER A 168 -10.67 11.67 -2.28
C SER A 168 -9.39 10.89 -2.02
N TYR A 169 -8.66 10.58 -3.07
CA TYR A 169 -7.42 9.80 -3.01
C TYR A 169 -6.40 10.27 -4.03
N LEU A 170 -5.17 9.80 -3.84
CA LEU A 170 -4.05 9.97 -4.73
C LEU A 170 -3.62 8.61 -5.30
N VAL A 171 -3.05 8.70 -6.49
CA VAL A 171 -2.33 7.62 -7.17
C VAL A 171 -0.90 8.09 -7.45
N PHE A 172 0.00 7.15 -7.72
CA PHE A 172 1.35 7.49 -8.16
C PHE A 172 1.32 7.92 -9.63
N SER A 173 1.96 9.04 -9.99
CA SER A 173 1.98 9.56 -11.35
C SER A 173 3.12 10.56 -11.58
N GLY A 174 3.89 10.38 -12.64
CA GLY A 174 4.90 11.34 -13.09
C GLY A 174 4.33 12.50 -13.92
N VAL A 175 3.05 12.44 -14.29
CA VAL A 175 2.33 13.51 -15.00
C VAL A 175 1.28 14.16 -14.10
N ASP A 176 1.06 15.46 -14.27
CA ASP A 176 0.11 16.25 -13.47
C ASP A 176 0.26 16.02 -11.95
N SER A 177 1.52 15.91 -11.50
CA SER A 177 1.85 15.64 -10.10
C SER A 177 1.27 16.73 -9.19
N SER A 178 0.58 16.31 -8.13
CA SER A 178 0.14 17.20 -7.05
C SER A 178 1.18 17.33 -5.96
N GLY A 179 2.15 16.42 -5.91
CA GLY A 179 3.21 16.39 -4.92
C GLY A 179 4.17 15.23 -5.13
N PHE A 180 5.24 15.24 -4.37
CA PHE A 180 6.23 14.18 -4.35
C PHE A 180 6.75 13.99 -2.92
N PHE A 181 7.27 12.81 -2.65
CA PHE A 181 8.12 12.54 -1.51
C PHE A 181 9.35 11.78 -1.99
N HIS A 182 10.47 12.07 -1.34
CA HIS A 182 11.79 11.53 -1.62
C HIS A 182 12.25 10.81 -0.37
N THR A 183 12.67 9.56 -0.55
CA THR A 183 13.27 8.72 0.48
C THR A 183 14.76 8.66 0.24
N ASP A 184 15.50 8.97 1.30
CA ASP A 184 16.94 8.74 1.40
C ASP A 184 17.12 7.24 1.68
N ASP A 185 17.42 6.50 0.63
CA ASP A 185 17.68 5.07 0.77
C ASP A 185 19.17 4.93 1.14
N GLU A 186 19.59 3.80 1.72
CA GLU A 186 20.94 3.60 2.28
C GLU A 186 22.06 4.13 1.35
N ASP A 187 22.93 4.99 1.89
CA ASP A 187 24.03 5.61 1.13
C ASP A 187 25.26 4.67 1.02
N ASP A 188 25.46 3.80 2.01
CA ASP A 188 26.56 2.84 2.06
C ASP A 188 26.12 1.45 1.58
N SER A 189 26.79 0.90 0.56
CA SER A 189 26.50 -0.44 0.00
C SER A 189 25.08 -0.65 -0.59
N ASN A 190 24.45 0.45 -1.02
CA ASN A 190 23.13 0.50 -1.63
C ASN A 190 22.80 -0.67 -2.58
N ASN A 191 21.82 -1.48 -2.17
CA ASN A 191 21.30 -2.66 -2.84
C ASN A 191 19.88 -2.44 -3.40
N ASN A 192 19.61 -1.20 -3.78
CA ASN A 192 18.41 -0.83 -4.50
C ASN A 192 18.23 -1.64 -5.77
N SER A 193 16.98 -2.06 -6.04
CA SER A 193 16.65 -2.69 -7.31
C SER A 193 15.32 -2.21 -7.88
N TYR A 194 15.24 -2.30 -9.21
CA TYR A 194 14.11 -1.87 -10.00
C TYR A 194 13.77 -2.91 -11.05
N SER A 195 12.48 -3.24 -11.22
CA SER A 195 12.02 -4.14 -12.27
C SER A 195 10.77 -3.57 -12.92
N ALA A 196 10.80 -3.43 -14.24
CA ALA A 196 9.65 -3.03 -15.04
C ALA A 196 9.73 -3.68 -16.43
N PRO A 197 8.58 -4.00 -17.08
CA PRO A 197 8.60 -4.42 -18.47
C PRO A 197 9.23 -3.36 -19.37
N ALA A 198 10.05 -3.78 -20.34
CA ALA A 198 10.86 -2.87 -21.17
C ALA A 198 10.04 -1.78 -21.88
N GLY A 199 8.79 -2.06 -22.26
CA GLY A 199 7.92 -1.10 -22.93
C GLY A 199 7.35 0.02 -22.04
N VAL A 200 7.47 -0.10 -20.72
CA VAL A 200 6.91 0.87 -19.76
C VAL A 200 7.91 1.36 -18.71
N SER A 201 9.18 0.95 -18.81
CA SER A 201 10.21 1.26 -17.80
C SER A 201 10.43 2.76 -17.61
N SER A 202 10.48 3.55 -18.69
CA SER A 202 10.66 5.01 -18.61
C SER A 202 9.45 5.70 -17.95
N ILE A 203 8.24 5.21 -18.21
CA ILE A 203 7.02 5.69 -17.57
C ILE A 203 7.05 5.35 -16.08
N ALA A 204 7.35 4.09 -15.75
CA ALA A 204 7.47 3.63 -14.37
C ALA A 204 8.51 4.46 -13.60
N GLN A 205 9.67 4.75 -14.20
CA GLN A 205 10.75 5.53 -13.59
C GLN A 205 10.41 7.01 -13.39
N SER A 206 9.50 7.57 -14.19
CA SER A 206 8.95 8.91 -13.93
C SER A 206 7.98 8.95 -12.75
N ILE A 207 7.43 7.80 -12.36
CA ILE A 207 6.48 7.67 -11.24
C ILE A 207 7.23 7.36 -9.95
N VAL A 208 8.13 6.37 -9.98
CA VAL A 208 9.02 5.95 -8.89
C VAL A 208 10.42 5.85 -9.47
N SER A 209 11.36 6.68 -9.03
CA SER A 209 12.73 6.68 -9.57
C SER A 209 13.50 5.40 -9.20
N ALA A 210 14.54 5.09 -9.99
CA ALA A 210 15.37 3.90 -9.80
C ALA A 210 16.79 4.21 -9.27
N GLY A 211 17.06 5.46 -8.87
CA GLY A 211 18.38 5.92 -8.42
C GLY A 211 18.73 5.41 -7.02
N SER A 212 19.86 5.89 -6.49
CA SER A 212 20.30 5.58 -5.13
C SER A 212 19.30 6.03 -4.08
N ASN A 213 18.58 7.14 -4.34
CA ASN A 213 17.43 7.56 -3.56
C ASN A 213 16.16 7.48 -4.39
N THR A 214 15.01 7.41 -3.73
CA THR A 214 13.74 7.21 -4.42
C THR A 214 12.81 8.41 -4.29
N THR A 215 12.48 9.03 -5.42
CA THR A 215 11.38 9.97 -5.54
C THR A 215 10.12 9.24 -6.02
N LEU A 216 9.04 9.39 -5.26
CA LEU A 216 7.70 8.94 -5.61
C LEU A 216 6.83 10.16 -5.92
N ASN A 217 6.37 10.25 -7.17
CA ASN A 217 5.45 11.30 -7.61
C ASN A 217 4.01 10.85 -7.43
N VAL A 218 3.16 11.71 -6.89
CA VAL A 218 1.75 11.44 -6.65
C VAL A 218 0.86 12.52 -7.26
N ARG A 219 -0.36 12.12 -7.64
CA ARG A 219 -1.39 13.04 -8.11
C ARG A 219 -2.71 12.75 -7.44
N ILE A 220 -3.50 13.80 -7.25
CA ILE A 220 -4.91 13.66 -6.87
C ILE A 220 -5.66 13.02 -8.03
N ALA A 221 -6.39 11.93 -7.74
CA ALA A 221 -7.28 11.27 -8.69
C ALA A 221 -8.59 12.07 -8.79
N ARG A 222 -8.69 12.91 -9.81
CA ARG A 222 -9.88 13.72 -10.15
C ARG A 222 -10.33 13.42 -11.57
#